data_AF-A0A6J4RGK6-F1
#
_entry.id   AF-A0A6J4RGK6-F1
#
_cell.length_a   1.000
_cell.length_b   1.000
_cell.length_c   1.000
_cell.angle_alpha   90.00
_cell.angle_beta   90.00
_cell.angle_gamma   90.00
#
_symmetry.space_group_name_H-M   'P 1'
#
loop_
_entity.id
_entity.type
_entity.pdbx_description
1 polymer ?
#
loop_
_entity_poly.entity_id
_entity_poly.type
_entity_poly.pdbx_seq_one_letter_code
_entity_poly.pdbx_strand_id
1 'polypeptide(L)' 'MRLTGLPNVDRYPRAEVSRDEEAITVRFGGLGPEQAMTVPLRYVGGDEEAAELWLMARLQEMGYRVRRGQEP' A
#
# COMPACT_ATOMS: atom_id res chain seq x y z
N MET A 1 9.08 10.13 -4.68
CA MET A 1 9.20 9.77 -3.25
C MET A 1 9.62 8.32 -3.13
N ARG A 2 10.43 7.92 -2.13
CA ARG A 2 10.84 6.52 -1.93
C ARG A 2 10.07 5.96 -0.73
N LEU A 3 9.29 4.92 -0.95
CA LEU A 3 8.65 4.18 0.15
C LEU A 3 9.76 3.46 0.93
N THR A 4 10.19 4.05 2.04
CA THR A 4 11.19 3.47 2.95
C THR A 4 10.47 2.75 4.08
N GLY A 5 10.93 1.55 4.45
CA GLY A 5 10.33 0.75 5.53
C GLY A 5 9.31 -0.30 5.08
N LEU A 6 9.22 -0.58 3.79
CA LEU A 6 8.34 -1.64 3.29
C LEU A 6 8.79 -3.02 3.78
N PRO A 7 7.86 -3.87 4.26
CA PRO A 7 8.19 -5.19 4.76
C PRO A 7 8.57 -6.13 3.62
N ASN A 8 9.60 -6.96 3.79
CA ASN A 8 10.17 -7.77 2.70
C ASN A 8 9.10 -8.60 1.95
N VAL A 9 9.06 -8.46 0.62
CA VAL A 9 8.08 -9.11 -0.26
C VAL A 9 8.12 -10.65 -0.22
N ASP A 10 9.28 -11.25 0.07
CA ASP A 10 9.42 -12.70 0.21
C ASP A 10 8.63 -13.22 1.42
N ARG A 11 8.63 -12.44 2.51
CA ARG A 11 7.91 -12.75 3.75
C ARG A 11 6.46 -12.26 3.72
N TYR A 12 6.22 -11.17 3.00
CA TYR A 12 4.92 -10.49 2.90
C TYR A 12 4.53 -10.25 1.43
N PRO A 13 4.23 -11.31 0.66
CA PRO A 13 3.96 -11.19 -0.77
C PRO A 13 2.59 -10.57 -1.08
N ARG A 14 1.71 -10.40 -0.10
CA ARG A 14 0.36 -9.84 -0.29
C ARG A 14 0.33 -8.43 0.27
N ALA A 15 -0.17 -7.49 -0.52
CA ALA A 15 -0.45 -6.14 -0.10
C ALA A 15 -1.91 -5.80 -0.41
N GLU A 16 -2.65 -5.34 0.58
CA GLU A 16 -4.01 -4.84 0.43
C GLU A 16 -4.01 -3.34 0.67
N VAL A 17 -4.52 -2.58 -0.30
CA VAL A 17 -4.52 -1.11 -0.27
C VAL A 17 -5.94 -0.65 -0.04
N SER A 18 -6.16 0.05 1.07
CA SER A 18 -7.42 0.70 1.42
C SER A 18 -7.19 2.20 1.44
N ARG A 19 -8.08 2.94 0.79
CA ARG A 19 -8.07 4.41 0.84
C ARG A 19 -9.01 4.90 1.95
N ASP A 20 -8.60 5.98 2.59
CA ASP A 20 -9.37 6.80 3.51
C ASP A 20 -9.29 8.25 3.02
N GLU A 21 -10.15 9.14 3.55
CA GLU A 21 -10.29 10.54 3.13
C GLU A 21 -8.98 11.35 3.22
N GLU A 22 -8.05 10.95 4.11
CA GLU A 22 -6.80 11.70 4.37
C GLU A 22 -5.52 10.87 4.09
N ALA A 23 -5.64 9.55 3.96
CA ALA A 23 -4.51 8.64 3.88
C ALA A 23 -4.85 7.34 3.15
N ILE A 24 -3.81 6.62 2.72
CA ILE A 24 -3.93 5.28 2.17
C ILE A 24 -3.28 4.31 3.14
N THR A 25 -4.02 3.32 3.59
CA THR A 25 -3.53 2.24 4.44
C THR A 25 -3.18 1.03 3.58
N VAL A 26 -1.95 0.53 3.73
CA VAL A 26 -1.47 -0.68 3.06
C VAL A 26 -1.25 -1.76 4.11
N ARG A 27 -2.01 -2.85 4.00
CA ARG A 27 -1.87 -4.06 4.80
C ARG A 27 -1.06 -5.11 4.07
N PHE A 28 0.09 -5.44 4.64
CA PHE A 28 0.99 -6.48 4.18
C PHE A 28 0.73 -7.78 4.94
N GLY A 29 0.46 -8.84 4.19
CA GLY A 29 0.19 -10.18 4.71
C GLY A 29 1.04 -11.24 4.02
N GLY A 30 1.04 -12.45 4.58
CA GLY A 30 1.87 -13.54 4.04
C GLY A 30 2.20 -14.60 5.07
N LEU A 31 3.50 -14.85 5.21
CA LEU A 31 4.06 -15.87 6.10
C LEU A 31 4.33 -15.35 7.53
N GLY A 32 4.23 -14.03 7.74
CA GLY A 32 4.40 -13.37 9.04
C GLY A 32 3.11 -12.75 9.58
N PRO A 33 3.16 -12.21 10.82
CA PRO A 33 2.05 -11.43 11.38
C PRO A 33 1.78 -10.21 10.50
N GLU A 34 0.50 -9.95 10.24
CA GLU A 34 0.04 -8.85 9.39
C GLU A 34 0.66 -7.52 9.81
N GLN A 35 1.16 -6.76 8.85
CA GLN A 35 1.72 -5.43 9.08
C GLN A 35 0.93 -4.40 8.30
N ALA A 36 0.63 -3.25 8.91
CA ALA A 36 -0.02 -2.16 8.22
C ALA A 36 0.90 -0.93 8.18
N MET A 37 0.84 -0.20 7.08
CA MET A 37 1.49 1.10 6.91
C MET A 37 0.45 2.10 6.42
N THR A 38 0.44 3.29 7.02
CA THR A 38 -0.41 4.38 6.57
C THR A 38 0.44 5.42 5.86
N VAL A 39 0.03 5.77 4.64
CA VAL A 39 0.68 6.75 3.78
C VAL A 39 -0.27 7.95 3.62
N PRO A 40 0.01 9.09 4.25
CA PRO A 40 -0.82 10.28 4.11
C PRO A 40 -0.86 10.76 2.66
N LEU A 41 -2.05 11.10 2.14
CA LEU A 41 -2.25 11.50 0.73
C LEU A 41 -1.41 12.70 0.32
N ARG A 42 -1.18 13.63 1.25
CA ARG A 42 -0.28 14.80 1.10
C ARG A 42 1.13 14.46 0.59
N TYR A 43 1.57 13.22 0.77
CA TYR A 43 2.90 12.77 0.34
C TYR A 43 2.91 12.15 -1.06
N VAL A 44 1.78 11.60 -1.50
CA VAL A 44 1.66 10.97 -2.82
C VAL A 44 1.34 12.03 -3.88
N GLY A 45 0.56 13.04 -3.51
CA GLY A 45 0.16 14.15 -4.38
C GLY A 45 -0.84 13.73 -5.46
N GLY A 46 -1.64 14.69 -5.91
CA GLY A 46 -2.78 14.43 -6.81
C GLY A 46 -4.05 14.04 -6.07
N ASP A 47 -5.11 13.73 -6.83
CA ASP A 47 -6.38 13.25 -6.30
C ASP A 47 -6.24 11.88 -5.63
N GLU A 48 -7.13 11.58 -4.68
CA GLU A 48 -7.15 10.35 -3.86
C GLU A 48 -7.02 9.08 -4.71
N GLU A 49 -7.73 9.05 -5.84
CA GLU A 49 -7.75 7.91 -6.75
C GLU A 49 -6.42 7.74 -7.50
N ALA A 50 -5.80 8.85 -7.92
CA ALA A 50 -4.50 8.82 -8.58
C ALA A 50 -3.39 8.38 -7.61
N ALA A 51 -3.47 8.84 -6.36
CA ALA A 51 -2.55 8.46 -5.30
C ALA A 51 -2.62 6.95 -5.00
N GLU A 52 -3.83 6.40 -4.93
CA GLU A 52 -4.06 4.97 -4.71
C GLU A 52 -3.53 4.13 -5.88
N LEU A 53 -3.90 4.46 -7.12
CA LEU A 53 -3.41 3.80 -8.33
C LEU A 53 -1.89 3.83 -8.41
N TRP A 54 -1.27 4.98 -8.12
CA TRP A 54 0.18 5.12 -8.10
C TRP A 54 0.83 4.21 -7.06
N LEU A 55 0.27 4.16 -5.85
CA LEU A 55 0.79 3.31 -4.77
C LEU A 55 0.67 1.82 -5.13
N MET A 56 -0.47 1.42 -5.70
CA MET A 56 -0.69 0.05 -6.16
C MET A 56 0.28 -0.34 -7.27
N ALA A 57 0.49 0.52 -8.26
CA ALA A 57 1.45 0.29 -9.32
C ALA A 57 2.86 0.14 -8.74
N ARG A 58 3.23 1.03 -7.80
CA ARG A 58 4.54 1.00 -7.17
C ARG A 58 4.78 -0.30 -6.39
N LEU A 59 3.79 -0.75 -5.63
CA LEU A 59 3.84 -2.04 -4.91
C LEU A 59 3.97 -3.22 -5.88
N GLN A 60 3.25 -3.21 -7.01
CA GLN A 60 3.40 -4.24 -8.03
C GLN A 60 4.81 -4.26 -8.66
N GLU A 61 5.41 -3.09 -8.94
CA GLU A 61 6.79 -3.01 -9.44
C GLU A 61 7.82 -3.62 -8.47
N MET A 62 7.55 -3.56 -7.16
CA MET A 62 8.40 -4.17 -6.13
C MET A 62 8.13 -5.66 -5.93
N GLY A 63 7.16 -6.23 -6.65
CA GLY A 63 6.83 -7.67 -6.64
C GLY A 63 5.70 -8.06 -5.69
N TYR A 64 5.03 -7.12 -5.03
CA TYR A 64 3.89 -7.42 -4.17
C TYR A 64 2.66 -7.78 -5.01
N ARG A 65 1.88 -8.76 -4.55
CA ARG A 65 0.52 -9.00 -5.07
C ARG A 65 -0.43 -8.03 -4.41
N VAL A 66 -0.78 -6.99 -5.16
CA VAL A 66 -1.62 -5.91 -4.67
C VAL A 66 -3.10 -6.21 -4.92
N ARG A 67 -3.93 -5.93 -3.93
CA ARG A 67 -5.40 -5.92 -4.03
C ARG A 67 -5.94 -4.61 -3.47
N ARG A 68 -7.05 -4.12 -4.02
CA ARG A 68 -7.85 -3.10 -3.34
C ARG A 68 -8.57 -3.77 -2.17
N GLY A 69 -8.34 -3.27 -0.97
CA GLY A 69 -9.21 -3.53 0.17
C GLY A 69 -10.48 -2.72 -0.02
N GLN A 70 -11.63 -3.35 0.21
CA GLN A 70 -12.89 -2.61 0.22
C GLN A 70 -12.89 -1.69 1.46
N GLU A 71 -13.29 -0.44 1.28
CA GLU A 71 -13.49 0.53 2.37
C GLU A 71 -14.30 -0.14 3.51
N PRO A 72 -13.88 -0.02 4.79
CA PRO A 72 -14.65 -0.56 5.91
C PRO A 72 -16.02 0.11 6.06
#